data_AF-A0A1F9MBM9-F1
#
_entry.id   AF-A0A1F9MBM9-F1
#
_cell.length_a   1.000
_cell.length_b   1.000
_cell.length_c   1.000
_cell.angle_alpha   90.00
_cell.angle_beta   90.00
_cell.angle_gamma   90.00
#
_symmetry.space_group_name_H-M   'P 1'
#
loop_
_entity.id
_entity.type
_entity.pdbx_description
1 polymer ?
#
loop_
_entity_poly.entity_id
_entity_poly.type
_entity_poly.pdbx_seq_one_letter_code
_entity_poly.pdbx_strand_id
1 'polypeptide(L)' 'MYHLPTGRLHVINGTAARVWELCDGTRSLSAIAAELGQAFSQPPLEATVRTEVGSFVAELVNATFLEVLP' A
#
# COMPACT_ATOMS: atom_id res chain seq x y z
N MET A 1 -3.14 -7.30 -9.83
CA MET A 1 -4.17 -6.26 -9.90
C MET A 1 -4.35 -5.78 -11.33
N TYR A 2 -5.58 -5.67 -11.83
CA TYR A 2 -5.86 -5.29 -13.22
C TYR A 2 -6.44 -3.88 -13.30
N HIS A 3 -5.86 -3.02 -14.14
CA HIS A 3 -6.34 -1.67 -14.39
C HIS A 3 -7.24 -1.67 -15.63
N LEU A 4 -8.56 -1.62 -15.42
CA LEU A 4 -9.55 -1.68 -16.51
C LEU A 4 -9.35 -0.58 -17.57
N PRO A 5 -9.11 0.71 -17.22
CA PRO A 5 -9.00 1.78 -18.21
C PRO A 5 -7.81 1.63 -19.16
N THR A 6 -6.67 1.14 -18.66
CA THR A 6 -5.44 1.00 -19.49
C THR A 6 -5.17 -0.43 -19.94
N GLY A 7 -5.97 -1.39 -19.48
CA GLY A 7 -5.78 -2.82 -19.72
C GLY A 7 -4.50 -3.41 -19.12
N ARG A 8 -3.83 -2.69 -18.21
CA ARG A 8 -2.53 -3.10 -17.65
C ARG A 8 -2.69 -4.01 -16.44
N LEU A 9 -1.88 -5.06 -16.39
CA LEU A 9 -1.74 -5.91 -15.22
C LEU A 9 -0.55 -5.45 -14.37
N HIS A 10 -0.81 -5.09 -13.12
CA HIS A 10 0.21 -4.81 -12.12
C HIS A 10 0.32 -6.00 -11.16
N VAL A 11 1.47 -6.69 -11.18
CA VAL A 11 1.71 -7.85 -10.32
C VAL A 11 2.16 -7.34 -8.95
N ILE A 12 1.50 -7.80 -7.90
CA ILE A 12 1.80 -7.42 -6.51
C ILE A 12 2.14 -8.68 -5.71
N ASN A 13 3.06 -8.57 -4.77
CA ASN A 13 3.36 -9.64 -3.82
C ASN A 13 2.34 -9.68 -2.68
N GLY A 14 2.46 -10.64 -1.76
CA GLY A 14 1.51 -10.78 -0.64
C GLY A 14 1.42 -9.56 0.27
N THR A 15 2.55 -8.90 0.54
CA THR A 15 2.60 -7.68 1.36
C THR A 15 1.91 -6.51 0.67
N ALA A 16 2.20 -6.29 -0.61
CA ALA A 16 1.57 -5.26 -1.43
C ALA A 16 0.06 -5.47 -1.60
N ALA A 17 -0.39 -6.74 -1.71
CA ALA A 17 -1.80 -7.08 -1.67
C ALA A 17 -2.45 -6.68 -0.33
N ARG A 18 -1.77 -6.90 0.79
CA ARG A 18 -2.29 -6.47 2.10
C ARG A 18 -2.35 -4.95 2.25
N VAL A 19 -1.35 -4.22 1.76
CA VAL A 19 -1.40 -2.74 1.74
C VAL A 19 -2.61 -2.28 0.94
N TRP A 20 -2.84 -2.86 -0.25
CA TRP A 20 -3.98 -2.56 -1.10
C TRP A 20 -5.32 -2.77 -0.40
N GLU A 21 -5.49 -3.90 0.31
CA GLU A 21 -6.71 -4.20 1.08
C GLU A 21 -6.99 -3.17 2.19
N LEU A 22 -5.95 -2.49 2.70
CA LEU A 22 -6.06 -1.51 3.77
C LEU A 22 -6.30 -0.07 3.27
N CYS A 23 -6.09 0.17 1.97
CA CYS A 23 -6.37 1.44 1.32
C CYS A 23 -7.88 1.62 1.09
N ASP A 24 -8.63 1.94 2.14
CA ASP A 24 -10.09 2.12 2.11
C ASP A 24 -10.55 3.59 2.06
N GLY A 25 -9.62 4.53 1.94
CA GLY A 25 -9.90 5.96 1.94
C GLY A 25 -10.05 6.60 3.32
N THR A 26 -9.99 5.82 4.41
CA THR A 26 -10.13 6.33 5.79
C THR A 26 -8.88 6.13 6.64
N ARG A 27 -8.06 5.11 6.33
CA ARG A 27 -6.80 4.84 7.05
C ARG A 27 -5.67 5.76 6.59
N SER A 28 -4.88 6.23 7.56
CA SER A 28 -3.61 6.92 7.29
C SER A 28 -2.48 5.93 7.00
N LEU A 29 -1.44 6.39 6.30
CA LEU A 29 -0.24 5.57 6.03
C LEU A 29 0.41 5.03 7.31
N SER A 30 0.41 5.81 8.39
CA SER A 30 0.95 5.38 9.68
C SER A 30 0.11 4.25 10.29
N ALA A 31 -1.22 4.31 10.18
CA ALA A 31 -2.10 3.25 10.66
C ALA A 31 -1.90 1.94 9.86
N ILE A 32 -1.78 2.05 8.54
CA ILE A 32 -1.50 0.92 7.65
C ILE A 32 -0.15 0.28 7.99
N ALA A 33 0.90 1.10 8.15
CA ALA A 33 2.23 0.63 8.51
C ALA A 33 2.27 -0.07 9.88
N ALA A 34 1.56 0.48 10.88
CA ALA A 34 1.43 -0.14 12.19
C ALA A 34 0.73 -1.50 12.11
N GLU A 35 -0.35 -1.63 11.34
CA GLU A 35 -1.07 -2.89 11.16
C GLU A 35 -0.18 -3.96 10.48
N LEU A 36 0.57 -3.57 9.45
CA LEU A 36 1.51 -4.47 8.76
C LEU A 36 2.65 -4.88 9.69
N GLY A 37 3.21 -3.96 10.48
CA GLY A 37 4.24 -4.26 11.46
C GLY A 37 3.80 -5.34 12.47
N GLN A 38 2.54 -5.29 12.92
CA GLN A 38 1.97 -6.31 13.80
C GLN A 38 1.78 -7.66 13.08
N ALA A 39 1.34 -7.64 11.82
CA ALA A 39 1.04 -8.85 11.06
C ALA A 39 2.30 -9.69 10.73
N PHE A 40 3.46 -9.05 10.55
CA PHE A 40 4.67 -9.75 10.09
C PHE A 40 5.60 -10.29 11.20
N SER A 41 5.28 -10.09 12.50
CA SER A 41 5.94 -10.73 13.67
C SER A 41 7.48 -10.68 13.72
N GLN A 42 8.12 -9.91 12.84
CA GLN A 42 9.56 -9.70 12.78
C GLN A 42 9.82 -8.20 12.63
N PRO A 43 10.93 -7.68 13.19
CA PRO A 43 11.34 -6.32 12.93
C PRO A 43 11.55 -6.15 11.42
N PRO A 44 10.86 -5.19 10.83
CA PRO A 44 11.56 -3.97 10.47
C PRO A 44 11.26 -2.88 11.50
N LEU A 45 12.17 -1.92 11.65
CA LEU A 45 11.86 -0.68 12.36
C LEU A 45 10.59 -0.07 11.75
N GLU A 46 9.64 0.37 12.57
CA GLU A 46 8.38 0.99 12.14
C GLU A 46 8.59 2.04 11.02
N ALA A 47 9.71 2.77 11.10
CA ALA A 47 10.15 3.73 10.09
C ALA A 47 10.39 3.09 8.71
N THR A 48 11.00 1.91 8.63
CA THR A 48 11.21 1.16 7.38
C THR A 48 9.88 0.72 6.78
N VAL A 49 8.98 0.14 7.58
CA VAL A 49 7.65 -0.29 7.10
C VAL A 49 6.88 0.91 6.56
N ARG A 50 6.87 2.04 7.27
CA ARG A 50 6.21 3.26 6.81
C ARG A 50 6.77 3.77 5.48
N THR A 51 8.10 3.74 5.30
CA THR A 51 8.74 4.14 4.04
C THR A 51 8.31 3.24 2.89
N GLU A 52 8.35 1.91 3.07
CA GLU A 52 7.96 0.95 2.02
C GLU A 52 6.47 1.08 1.66
N VAL A 53 5.60 1.23 2.66
CA VAL A 53 4.16 1.47 2.45
C VAL A 53 3.95 2.78 1.70
N GLY A 54 4.65 3.85 2.10
CA GLY A 54 4.57 5.15 1.43
C GLY A 54 5.00 5.09 -0.04
N SER A 55 6.12 4.43 -0.32
CA SER A 55 6.62 4.23 -1.69
C SER A 55 5.62 3.46 -2.55
N PHE A 56 5.06 2.36 -2.03
CA PHE A 56 4.08 1.57 -2.78
C PHE A 56 2.78 2.35 -3.03
N VAL A 57 2.27 3.08 -2.04
CA VAL A 57 1.07 3.92 -2.24
C VAL A 57 1.34 5.02 -3.27
N ALA A 58 2.52 5.64 -3.25
CA ALA A 58 2.90 6.63 -4.26
C ALA A 58 2.96 6.03 -5.67
N GLU A 59 3.48 4.81 -5.82
CA GLU A 59 3.46 4.08 -7.10
C GLU A 59 2.04 3.84 -7.60
N LEU A 60 1.12 3.45 -6.71
CA LEU A 60 -0.28 3.22 -7.04
C LEU A 60 -1.00 4.50 -7.48
N VAL A 61 -0.74 5.62 -6.80
CA VAL A 61 -1.27 6.93 -7.19
C VAL A 61 -0.74 7.32 -8.57
N ASN A 62 0.57 7.21 -8.80
CA ASN A 62 1.18 7.52 -10.10
C ASN A 62 0.66 6.63 -11.24
N ALA A 63 0.33 5.37 -10.93
CA ALA A 63 -0.25 4.42 -11.86
C ALA A 63 -1.78 4.52 -11.96
N THR A 64 -2.41 5.56 -11.37
CA THR A 64 -3.84 5.84 -11.40
C THR A 64 -4.74 4.77 -10.77
N PHE A 65 -4.18 3.95 -9.87
CA PHE A 65 -4.94 2.96 -9.11
C PHE A 65 -5.57 3.52 -7.83
N LEU A 66 -5.02 4.61 -7.28
CA LEU A 66 -5.53 5.30 -6.09
C LEU A 66 -5.63 6.80 -6.35
N GLU A 67 -6.60 7.43 -5.68
CA GLU A 67 -6.75 8.88 -5.63
C GLU A 67 -6.48 9.36 -4.20
N VAL A 68 -5.82 10.52 -4.05
CA VAL A 68 -5.60 11.15 -2.75
C VAL A 68 -6.71 12.18 -2.55
N LEU A 69 -7.55 11.95 -1.53
CA LEU A 69 -8.57 12.91 -1.15
C LEU A 69 -7.93 14.10 -0.39
N PRO A 70 -8.40 15.33 -0.63
CA PRO A 70 -7.88 16.54 0.02
C PRO A 70 -8.18 16.60 1.53
#